data_AF-A0A182ESI2-F1
#
_entry.id   AF-A0A182ESI2-F1
#
_cell.length_a   1.000
_cell.length_b   1.000
_cell.length_c   1.000
_cell.angle_alpha   90.00
_cell.angle_beta   90.00
_cell.angle_gamma   90.00
#
_symmetry.space_group_name_H-M   'P 1'
#
loop_
_entity.id
_entity.type
_entity.pdbx_description
1 polymer ?
#
loop_
_entity_poly.entity_id
_entity_poly.type
_entity_poly.pdbx_seq_one_letter_code
_entity_poly.pdbx_strand_id
1 'polypeptide(L)'
;IPALPFNLKIETFDELCDPKKYPSTMSFFPFCCMKNIRYVSILQMMDATRIPKCLSSRCFGPTITVEIKPKQGFMQNHPGINVPYCNNCILQLEKCHSDAFEQMYDFCPLDLFSGDLKRMRKALNSLFMVPHRNLRIFLDGSLIHSDEHQLTSEQLHESLFRDGSVSVEQLISALCCILVDAPSDDLFAVHDSGVLTKLLNGQRIDTIGIVRAYQIYTSLPETTQKELLDKCLLPRKGITFLHQNTDRALVERYLLAATMKDCSLMISMRLVDPVAFATQNVQSSGQQIVRIVGASGTGYTSFAYSVKIVDLDPKSPKNLLNAYSRFMDGVKLIEQIPNLRRPCVP
;
A
#
# COMPACT_ATOMS: atom_id res chain seq x y z
N ILE A 1 9.63 23.95 -0.21
CA ILE A 1 10.61 23.39 -1.18
C ILE A 1 10.11 23.82 -2.55
N PRO A 2 10.90 24.52 -3.37
CA PRO A 2 10.52 24.81 -4.73
C PRO A 2 10.22 23.50 -5.47
N ALA A 3 9.49 23.60 -6.58
CA ALA A 3 9.38 22.47 -7.50
C ALA A 3 10.78 22.22 -8.09
N LEU A 4 11.56 21.32 -7.49
CA LEU A 4 12.72 20.80 -8.20
C LEU A 4 12.17 19.98 -9.39
N PRO A 5 12.92 19.89 -10.49
CA PRO A 5 12.57 19.00 -11.59
C PRO A 5 12.32 17.58 -11.09
N PHE A 6 11.32 16.90 -11.68
CA PHE A 6 11.07 15.49 -11.38
C PHE A 6 12.33 14.65 -11.62
N ASN A 7 12.60 13.71 -10.70
CA ASN A 7 13.78 12.83 -10.73
C ASN A 7 15.15 13.54 -10.62
N LEU A 8 15.20 14.79 -10.15
CA LEU A 8 16.46 15.45 -9.83
C LEU A 8 17.14 14.73 -8.65
N LYS A 9 18.36 14.25 -8.89
CA LYS A 9 19.25 13.74 -7.85
C LYS A 9 20.22 14.84 -7.44
N ILE A 10 20.24 15.20 -6.16
CA ILE A 10 21.26 16.06 -5.55
C ILE A 10 22.13 15.15 -4.69
N GLU A 11 23.41 15.05 -5.00
CA GLU A 11 24.31 14.08 -4.37
C GLU A 11 25.17 14.71 -3.27
N THR A 12 25.41 16.02 -3.34
CA THR A 12 26.31 16.72 -2.42
C THR A 12 25.64 17.87 -1.68
N PHE A 13 26.14 18.17 -0.48
CA PHE A 13 25.67 19.32 0.29
C PHE A 13 25.98 20.64 -0.41
N ASP A 14 27.13 20.73 -1.09
CA ASP A 14 27.55 21.93 -1.83
C ASP A 14 26.61 22.24 -3.01
N GLU A 15 26.12 21.22 -3.72
CA GLU A 15 25.10 21.39 -4.76
C GLU A 15 23.79 21.96 -4.20
N LEU A 16 23.35 21.48 -3.04
CA LEU A 16 22.14 21.97 -2.36
C LEU A 16 22.28 23.43 -1.91
N CYS A 17 23.51 23.85 -1.61
CA CYS A 17 23.84 25.21 -1.16
C CYS A 17 24.17 26.19 -2.29
N ASP A 18 24.16 25.77 -3.57
CA ASP A 18 24.45 26.65 -4.71
C ASP A 18 23.36 27.73 -4.85
N PRO A 19 23.65 28.99 -4.48
CA PRO A 19 22.65 30.05 -4.45
C PRO A 19 22.22 30.49 -5.87
N LYS A 20 22.95 30.10 -6.91
CA LYS A 20 22.55 30.33 -8.31
C LYS A 20 21.49 29.33 -8.77
N LYS A 21 21.46 28.13 -8.20
CA LYS A 21 20.49 27.07 -8.52
C LYS A 21 19.31 27.03 -7.55
N TYR A 22 19.56 27.25 -6.26
CA TYR A 22 18.55 27.18 -5.20
C TYR A 22 18.61 28.46 -4.34
N PRO A 23 17.79 29.47 -4.67
CA PRO A 23 17.71 30.72 -3.90
C PRO A 23 17.48 30.46 -2.41
N SER A 24 18.06 31.30 -1.54
CA SER A 24 17.90 31.20 -0.09
C SER A 24 16.44 31.32 0.38
N THR A 25 15.58 31.95 -0.42
CA THR A 25 14.13 32.03 -0.19
C THR A 25 13.38 30.72 -0.45
N MET A 26 14.03 29.77 -1.12
CA MET A 26 13.46 28.47 -1.50
C MET A 26 13.83 27.34 -0.53
N SER A 27 14.87 27.53 0.29
CA SER A 27 15.48 26.49 1.11
C SER A 27 15.24 26.74 2.60
N PHE A 28 14.55 25.81 3.27
CA PHE A 28 14.53 25.73 4.74
C PHE A 28 15.73 24.92 5.28
N PHE A 29 16.69 24.56 4.42
CA PHE A 29 17.86 23.82 4.87
C PHE A 29 18.78 24.75 5.67
N PRO A 30 19.26 24.29 6.84
CA PRO A 30 20.25 25.06 7.58
C PRO A 30 21.53 25.17 6.74
N PHE A 31 21.98 26.40 6.50
CA PHE A 31 23.25 26.70 5.80
C PHE A 31 24.50 26.25 6.56
N CYS A 32 24.35 25.85 7.83
CA CYS A 32 25.43 25.38 8.68
C CYS A 32 25.16 23.94 9.12
N CYS A 33 26.04 23.02 8.72
CA CYS A 33 26.06 21.65 9.21
C CYS A 33 27.14 21.51 10.28
N MET A 34 26.76 21.33 11.55
CA MET A 34 27.69 21.29 12.69
C MET A 34 28.52 19.98 12.82
N LYS A 35 28.53 19.10 11.82
CA LYS A 35 29.26 17.82 11.86
C LYS A 35 29.90 17.49 10.51
N ASN A 36 30.92 16.63 10.53
CA ASN A 36 31.64 16.04 9.38
C ASN A 36 30.74 15.20 8.44
N ILE A 37 29.62 15.75 7.98
CA ILE A 37 28.75 15.15 6.98
C ILE A 37 29.39 15.39 5.62
N ARG A 38 29.79 14.32 4.93
CA ARG A 38 30.39 14.42 3.59
C ARG A 38 29.34 14.57 2.48
N TYR A 39 28.13 14.02 2.66
CA TYR A 39 27.06 14.04 1.67
C TYR A 39 25.68 14.04 2.33
N VAL A 40 24.72 14.74 1.72
CA VAL A 40 23.28 14.68 2.04
C VAL A 40 22.55 14.38 0.73
N SER A 41 21.71 13.36 0.72
CA SER A 41 20.87 13.02 -0.43
C SER A 41 19.40 13.03 -0.03
N ILE A 42 18.56 13.63 -0.86
CA ILE A 42 17.12 13.78 -0.62
C ILE A 42 16.40 13.31 -1.88
N LEU A 43 15.33 12.53 -1.70
CA LEU A 43 14.42 12.16 -2.78
C LEU A 43 13.18 13.06 -2.69
N GLN A 44 13.03 14.00 -3.63
CA GLN A 44 11.78 14.75 -3.76
C GLN A 44 10.77 13.92 -4.56
N MET A 45 9.60 13.70 -3.97
CA MET A 45 8.50 12.98 -4.61
C MET A 45 7.26 13.87 -4.69
N MET A 46 6.36 13.53 -5.60
CA MET A 46 5.02 14.13 -5.57
C MET A 46 4.32 13.75 -4.27
N ASP A 47 3.62 14.71 -3.69
CA ASP A 47 2.77 14.44 -2.54
C ASP A 47 1.65 13.47 -2.95
N ALA A 48 1.70 12.28 -2.35
CA ALA A 48 0.77 11.22 -2.67
C ALA A 48 -0.65 11.51 -2.15
N THR A 49 -0.81 12.44 -1.19
CA THR A 49 -2.09 12.83 -0.59
C THR A 49 -2.91 13.82 -1.42
N ARG A 50 -2.40 14.25 -2.58
CA ARG A 50 -3.03 15.25 -3.44
C ARG A 50 -3.56 14.66 -4.73
N ILE A 51 -4.74 15.12 -5.16
CA ILE A 51 -5.29 14.79 -6.48
C ILE A 51 -4.71 15.72 -7.57
N PRO A 52 -4.48 15.25 -8.81
CA PRO A 52 -4.04 16.11 -9.92
C PRO A 52 -4.93 17.33 -10.17
N LYS A 53 -4.32 18.48 -10.48
CA LYS A 53 -5.02 19.75 -10.71
C LYS A 53 -6.04 19.70 -11.85
N CYS A 54 -5.86 18.84 -12.85
CA CYS A 54 -6.82 18.70 -13.96
C CYS A 54 -8.20 18.15 -13.52
N LEU A 55 -8.29 17.57 -12.33
CA LEU A 55 -9.55 17.11 -11.73
C LEU A 55 -10.20 18.20 -10.85
N SER A 56 -9.47 19.26 -10.47
CA SER A 56 -9.91 20.17 -9.41
C SER A 56 -11.07 21.09 -9.79
N SER A 57 -11.30 21.40 -11.07
CA SER A 57 -12.41 22.28 -11.50
C SER A 57 -13.78 21.61 -11.43
N ARG A 58 -13.82 20.28 -11.29
CA ARG A 58 -15.05 19.46 -11.24
C ARG A 58 -15.36 18.92 -9.84
N CYS A 59 -14.44 19.14 -8.90
CA CYS A 59 -14.50 18.54 -7.58
C CYS A 59 -14.69 19.62 -6.51
N PHE A 60 -15.45 19.28 -5.48
CA PHE A 60 -15.64 20.11 -4.29
C PHE A 60 -15.20 19.35 -3.04
N GLY A 61 -15.19 20.06 -1.91
CA GLY A 61 -14.80 19.50 -0.62
C GLY A 61 -13.30 19.16 -0.50
N PRO A 62 -12.90 18.58 0.65
CA PRO A 62 -11.52 18.24 0.93
C PRO A 62 -11.04 17.05 0.10
N THR A 63 -9.71 16.84 0.05
CA THR A 63 -9.10 15.62 -0.47
C THR A 63 -8.98 14.59 0.64
N ILE A 64 -9.67 13.47 0.49
CA ILE A 64 -9.57 12.33 1.39
C ILE A 64 -8.57 11.36 0.76
N THR A 65 -7.47 11.06 1.44
CA THR A 65 -6.52 10.04 0.99
C THR A 65 -6.48 8.88 1.97
N VAL A 66 -6.65 7.66 1.45
CA VAL A 66 -6.49 6.43 2.22
C VAL A 66 -5.21 5.74 1.77
N GLU A 67 -4.27 5.59 2.69
CA GLU A 67 -3.09 4.75 2.54
C GLU A 67 -3.44 3.32 2.99
N ILE A 68 -3.19 2.32 2.15
CA ILE A 68 -3.45 0.90 2.46
C ILE A 68 -2.19 0.09 2.17
N LYS A 69 -1.73 -0.73 3.13
CA LYS A 69 -0.76 -1.81 2.87
C LYS A 69 -1.52 -3.11 2.60
N PRO A 70 -1.72 -3.52 1.33
CA PRO A 70 -2.65 -4.59 0.99
C PRO A 70 -2.11 -5.99 1.37
N LYS A 71 -0.79 -6.10 1.61
CA LYS A 71 -0.09 -7.36 1.92
C LYS A 71 -0.23 -8.39 0.79
N GLN A 72 0.08 -9.66 1.07
CA GLN A 72 0.10 -10.72 0.06
C GLN A 72 -1.33 -11.18 -0.29
N GLY A 73 -1.75 -10.96 -1.54
CA GLY A 73 -3.10 -11.24 -2.02
C GLY A 73 -3.41 -12.66 -2.45
N PHE A 74 -2.52 -13.62 -2.20
CA PHE A 74 -2.72 -15.03 -2.55
C PHE A 74 -2.27 -15.96 -1.43
N MET A 75 -2.87 -17.14 -1.37
CA MET A 75 -2.46 -18.19 -0.43
C MET A 75 -1.14 -18.81 -0.91
N GLN A 76 -0.15 -18.83 -0.02
CA GLN A 76 1.13 -19.47 -0.31
C GLN A 76 1.18 -20.82 0.39
N ASN A 77 1.41 -21.88 -0.39
CA ASN A 77 1.66 -23.20 0.16
C ASN A 77 3.14 -23.31 0.54
N HIS A 78 3.42 -23.74 1.76
CA HIS A 78 4.78 -24.04 2.22
C HIS A 78 4.88 -25.53 2.54
N PRO A 79 5.80 -26.28 1.91
CA PRO A 79 5.95 -27.71 2.18
C PRO A 79 6.15 -27.99 3.67
N GLY A 80 5.37 -28.92 4.21
CA GLY A 80 5.42 -29.31 5.63
C GLY A 80 4.69 -28.38 6.60
N ILE A 81 4.01 -27.33 6.11
CA ILE A 81 3.20 -26.44 6.95
C ILE A 81 1.75 -26.50 6.49
N ASN A 82 0.88 -27.00 7.36
CA ASN A 82 -0.54 -27.19 7.07
C ASN A 82 -1.41 -26.38 8.04
N VAL A 83 -1.39 -25.06 7.89
CA VAL A 83 -2.24 -24.14 8.66
C VAL A 83 -3.18 -23.39 7.72
N PRO A 84 -4.46 -23.16 8.08
CA PRO A 84 -5.46 -22.61 7.16
C PRO A 84 -5.44 -21.08 7.12
N TYR A 85 -4.25 -20.47 7.23
CA TYR A 85 -4.06 -19.02 7.34
C TYR A 85 -3.06 -18.51 6.31
N CYS A 86 -3.35 -17.34 5.73
CA CYS A 86 -2.38 -16.67 4.87
C CYS A 86 -1.19 -16.11 5.68
N ASN A 87 -0.08 -15.83 4.99
CA ASN A 87 1.15 -15.30 5.62
C ASN A 87 0.89 -14.07 6.51
N ASN A 88 0.02 -13.13 6.10
CA ASN A 88 -0.30 -11.96 6.93
C ASN A 88 -1.03 -12.37 8.21
N CYS A 89 -2.03 -13.24 8.13
CA CYS A 89 -2.79 -13.66 9.31
C CYS A 89 -1.91 -14.41 10.31
N ILE A 90 -1.00 -15.27 9.84
CA ILE A 90 0.00 -15.94 10.70
C ILE A 90 0.87 -14.90 11.44
N LEU A 91 1.45 -13.96 10.69
CA LEU A 91 2.32 -12.93 11.27
C LEU A 91 1.58 -11.96 12.20
N GLN A 92 0.28 -11.74 12.01
CA GLN A 92 -0.51 -10.86 12.87
C GLN A 92 -0.92 -11.56 14.16
N LEU A 93 -1.19 -12.87 14.12
CA LEU A 93 -1.41 -13.68 15.32
C LEU A 93 -0.15 -13.71 16.20
N GLU A 94 1.03 -13.90 15.60
CA GLU A 94 2.31 -13.80 16.32
C GLU A 94 2.49 -12.44 16.99
N LYS A 95 2.22 -11.34 16.27
CA LYS A 95 2.30 -9.97 16.82
C LYS A 95 1.37 -9.73 17.99
N CYS A 96 0.12 -10.16 17.85
CA CYS A 96 -0.87 -9.96 18.91
C CYS A 96 -0.47 -10.74 20.17
N HIS A 97 0.11 -11.93 20.00
CA HIS A 97 0.58 -12.74 21.13
C HIS A 97 1.87 -12.20 21.77
N SER A 98 2.70 -11.49 21.01
CA SER A 98 3.91 -10.84 21.52
C SER A 98 3.65 -9.43 22.10
N ASP A 99 2.41 -9.09 22.45
CA ASP A 99 1.95 -7.76 22.90
C ASP A 99 2.33 -6.60 21.96
N ALA A 100 2.54 -6.87 20.67
CA ALA A 100 2.90 -5.84 19.69
C ALA A 100 1.68 -5.01 19.23
N PHE A 101 0.46 -5.51 19.49
CA PHE A 101 -0.81 -4.82 19.27
C PHE A 101 -1.77 -5.10 20.41
N GLU A 102 -2.57 -4.10 20.79
CA GLU A 102 -3.58 -4.23 21.85
C GLU A 102 -4.73 -5.17 21.48
N GLN A 103 -5.08 -5.23 20.19
CA GLN A 103 -6.17 -6.06 19.69
C GLN A 103 -5.82 -6.69 18.33
N MET A 104 -6.35 -7.88 18.08
CA MET A 104 -6.25 -8.52 16.77
C MET A 104 -7.34 -7.99 15.84
N TYR A 105 -6.96 -7.50 14.66
CA TYR A 105 -7.91 -7.07 13.64
C TYR A 105 -8.44 -8.23 12.77
N ASP A 106 -9.51 -7.95 12.03
CA ASP A 106 -10.20 -8.94 11.21
C ASP A 106 -9.89 -8.84 9.71
N PHE A 107 -8.90 -8.01 9.35
CA PHE A 107 -8.39 -7.87 7.99
C PHE A 107 -7.71 -9.15 7.48
N CYS A 108 -8.09 -9.59 6.28
CA CYS A 108 -7.42 -10.65 5.54
C CYS A 108 -7.12 -10.17 4.12
N PRO A 109 -5.86 -10.21 3.66
CA PRO A 109 -5.53 -9.87 2.27
C PRO A 109 -6.29 -10.69 1.24
N LEU A 110 -6.58 -11.97 1.52
CA LEU A 110 -7.33 -12.81 0.58
C LEU A 110 -8.77 -12.31 0.36
N ASP A 111 -9.35 -11.63 1.35
CA ASP A 111 -10.65 -10.96 1.21
C ASP A 111 -10.53 -9.67 0.38
N LEU A 112 -9.46 -8.89 0.58
CA LEU A 112 -9.20 -7.67 -0.19
C LEU A 112 -8.93 -7.96 -1.68
N PHE A 113 -8.21 -9.04 -2.00
CA PHE A 113 -7.90 -9.45 -3.37
C PHE A 113 -8.93 -10.42 -3.96
N SER A 114 -10.07 -10.63 -3.30
CA SER A 114 -11.04 -11.66 -3.69
C SER A 114 -11.80 -11.36 -4.99
N GLY A 115 -11.95 -10.08 -5.36
CA GLY A 115 -12.86 -9.67 -6.40
C GLY A 115 -14.35 -9.80 -6.03
N ASP A 116 -14.66 -10.15 -4.78
CA ASP A 116 -16.02 -10.16 -4.24
C ASP A 116 -16.24 -8.89 -3.41
N LEU A 117 -17.19 -8.05 -3.83
CA LEU A 117 -17.43 -6.74 -3.21
C LEU A 117 -17.70 -6.85 -1.71
N LYS A 118 -18.44 -7.87 -1.25
CA LYS A 118 -18.77 -8.04 0.17
C LYS A 118 -17.53 -8.37 1.00
N ARG A 119 -16.69 -9.29 0.52
CA ARG A 119 -15.42 -9.65 1.17
C ARG A 119 -14.44 -8.48 1.16
N MET A 120 -14.34 -7.75 0.05
CA MET A 120 -13.48 -6.56 -0.03
C MET A 120 -13.92 -5.47 0.94
N ARG A 121 -15.22 -5.15 1.02
CA ARG A 121 -15.78 -4.20 1.99
C ARG A 121 -15.48 -4.64 3.42
N LYS A 122 -15.67 -5.93 3.74
CA LYS A 122 -15.34 -6.49 5.05
C LYS A 122 -13.85 -6.30 5.41
N ALA A 123 -12.95 -6.54 4.46
CA ALA A 123 -11.52 -6.35 4.67
C ALA A 123 -11.18 -4.88 4.95
N LEU A 124 -11.70 -3.94 4.16
CA LEU A 124 -11.48 -2.51 4.36
C LEU A 124 -12.13 -1.98 5.64
N ASN A 125 -13.36 -2.37 5.94
CA ASN A 125 -14.03 -2.04 7.20
C ASN A 125 -13.20 -2.48 8.41
N SER A 126 -12.62 -3.68 8.36
CA SER A 126 -11.73 -4.15 9.44
C SER A 126 -10.51 -3.24 9.64
N LEU A 127 -9.97 -2.67 8.56
CA LEU A 127 -8.85 -1.73 8.63
C LEU A 127 -9.29 -0.32 9.07
N PHE A 128 -10.50 0.12 8.74
CA PHE A 128 -11.03 1.40 9.23
C PHE A 128 -11.33 1.35 10.73
N MET A 129 -11.73 0.18 11.25
CA MET A 129 -11.97 0.00 12.68
C MET A 129 -10.67 -0.18 13.46
N VAL A 130 -9.73 -0.96 12.91
CA VAL A 130 -8.46 -1.28 13.55
C VAL A 130 -7.34 -1.14 12.51
N PRO A 131 -6.71 0.05 12.38
CA PRO A 131 -5.78 0.32 11.28
C PRO A 131 -4.51 -0.52 11.31
N HIS A 132 -3.96 -0.77 12.51
CA HIS A 132 -2.58 -1.23 12.68
C HIS A 132 -1.63 -0.40 11.78
N ARG A 133 -0.48 -0.96 11.41
CA ARG A 133 0.42 -0.36 10.42
C ARG A 133 -0.02 -0.58 8.97
N ASN A 134 -1.30 -0.86 8.74
CA ASN A 134 -1.83 -1.25 7.44
C ASN A 134 -2.81 -0.23 6.83
N LEU A 135 -3.30 0.74 7.60
CA LEU A 135 -4.15 1.81 7.11
C LEU A 135 -3.81 3.16 7.74
N ARG A 136 -3.85 4.22 6.94
CA ARG A 136 -3.85 5.62 7.40
C ARG A 136 -4.81 6.45 6.56
N ILE A 137 -5.46 7.43 7.18
CA ILE A 137 -6.37 8.35 6.48
C ILE A 137 -5.89 9.78 6.66
N PHE A 138 -5.83 10.51 5.55
CA PHE A 138 -5.43 11.89 5.48
C PHE A 138 -6.56 12.77 4.95
N LEU A 139 -6.71 13.96 5.51
CA LEU A 139 -7.62 15.01 5.06
C LEU A 139 -6.81 16.24 4.66
N ASP A 140 -6.84 16.59 3.37
CA ASP A 140 -6.01 17.65 2.78
C ASP A 140 -4.53 17.55 3.15
N GLY A 141 -4.02 16.31 3.18
CA GLY A 141 -2.63 15.98 3.51
C GLY A 141 -2.33 15.86 5.01
N SER A 142 -3.27 16.22 5.89
CA SER A 142 -3.12 16.07 7.34
C SER A 142 -3.56 14.68 7.78
N LEU A 143 -2.74 13.96 8.55
CA LEU A 143 -3.11 12.65 9.11
C LEU A 143 -4.23 12.81 10.14
N ILE A 144 -5.34 12.10 9.97
CA ILE A 144 -6.50 12.16 10.88
C ILE A 144 -6.84 10.80 11.51
N HIS A 145 -6.37 9.69 10.94
CA HIS A 145 -6.67 8.36 11.47
C HIS A 145 -5.53 7.38 11.18
N SER A 146 -4.99 6.76 12.21
CA SER A 146 -3.95 5.72 12.14
C SER A 146 -3.95 4.87 13.41
N ASP A 147 -3.04 3.89 13.50
CA ASP A 147 -2.83 3.08 14.71
C ASP A 147 -2.52 3.92 15.95
N GLU A 148 -1.71 4.97 15.77
CA GLU A 148 -1.24 5.87 16.83
C GLU A 148 -2.28 6.95 17.17
N HIS A 149 -3.25 7.17 16.30
CA HIS A 149 -4.31 8.17 16.45
C HIS A 149 -5.63 7.61 15.89
N GLN A 150 -6.25 6.72 16.66
CA GLN A 150 -7.50 6.07 16.27
C GLN A 150 -8.69 6.96 16.62
N LEU A 151 -9.56 7.17 15.65
CA LEU A 151 -10.85 7.83 15.81
C LEU A 151 -11.93 6.76 15.91
N THR A 152 -13.00 7.02 16.68
CA THR A 152 -14.20 6.18 16.62
C THR A 152 -14.88 6.31 15.26
N SER A 153 -15.80 5.40 14.94
CA SER A 153 -16.58 5.46 13.70
C SER A 153 -17.33 6.79 13.56
N GLU A 154 -17.88 7.31 14.65
CA GLU A 154 -18.62 8.57 14.70
C GLU A 154 -17.68 9.76 14.46
N GLN A 155 -16.54 9.80 15.16
CA GLN A 155 -15.54 10.86 15.01
C GLN A 155 -14.95 10.89 13.59
N LEU A 156 -14.71 9.70 13.01
CA LEU A 156 -14.21 9.59 11.64
C LEU A 156 -15.25 10.09 10.63
N HIS A 157 -16.52 9.73 10.82
CA HIS A 157 -17.62 10.23 9.99
C HIS A 157 -17.73 11.76 10.07
N GLU A 158 -17.74 12.33 11.27
CA GLU A 158 -17.80 13.78 11.48
C GLU A 158 -16.61 14.53 10.87
N SER A 159 -15.42 13.91 10.90
CA SER A 159 -14.19 14.49 10.32
C SER A 159 -14.22 14.48 8.80
N LEU A 160 -14.71 13.40 8.18
CA LEU A 160 -14.70 13.22 6.74
C LEU A 160 -15.89 13.89 6.03
N PHE A 161 -17.08 13.77 6.60
CA PHE A 161 -18.36 14.12 5.95
C PHE A 161 -19.30 14.82 6.92
N ARG A 162 -18.89 16.02 7.37
CA ARG A 162 -19.58 16.79 8.41
C ARG A 162 -21.04 17.14 8.07
N ASP A 163 -21.38 17.22 6.78
CA ASP A 163 -22.72 17.52 6.28
C ASP A 163 -23.60 16.27 6.09
N GLY A 164 -23.07 15.07 6.35
CA GLY A 164 -23.77 13.80 6.17
C GLY A 164 -24.07 13.45 4.70
N SER A 165 -23.46 14.15 3.74
CA SER A 165 -23.69 13.92 2.31
C SER A 165 -23.23 12.53 1.85
N VAL A 166 -22.27 11.95 2.55
CA VAL A 166 -21.62 10.68 2.23
C VAL A 166 -21.31 9.93 3.52
N SER A 167 -21.55 8.62 3.50
CA SER A 167 -21.17 7.73 4.59
C SER A 167 -19.77 7.13 4.40
N VAL A 168 -19.14 6.69 5.50
CA VAL A 168 -17.89 5.92 5.46
C VAL A 168 -18.05 4.63 4.64
N GLU A 169 -19.24 4.01 4.67
CA GLU A 169 -19.56 2.84 3.85
C GLU A 169 -19.52 3.11 2.34
N GLN A 170 -19.97 4.28 1.91
CA GLN A 170 -19.87 4.69 0.51
C GLN A 170 -18.42 4.97 0.11
N LEU A 171 -17.63 5.57 1.01
CA LEU A 171 -16.19 5.74 0.81
C LEU A 171 -15.48 4.39 0.64
N ILE A 172 -15.81 3.41 1.48
CA ILE A 172 -15.25 2.04 1.40
C ILE A 172 -15.69 1.34 0.10
N SER A 173 -16.92 1.53 -0.33
CA SER A 173 -17.40 1.02 -1.63
C SER A 173 -16.64 1.64 -2.80
N ALA A 174 -16.39 2.95 -2.76
CA ALA A 174 -15.56 3.64 -3.73
C ALA A 174 -14.14 3.07 -3.77
N LEU A 175 -13.52 2.85 -2.61
CA LEU A 175 -12.21 2.20 -2.52
C LEU A 175 -12.21 0.82 -3.16
N CYS A 176 -13.21 -0.03 -2.88
CA CYS A 176 -13.31 -1.35 -3.50
C CYS A 176 -13.34 -1.25 -5.03
N CYS A 177 -14.16 -0.37 -5.58
CA CYS A 177 -14.28 -0.16 -7.02
C CYS A 177 -12.98 0.35 -7.63
N ILE A 178 -12.35 1.37 -7.03
CA ILE A 178 -11.08 1.94 -7.48
C ILE A 178 -9.96 0.89 -7.50
N LEU A 179 -9.89 0.05 -6.46
CA LEU A 179 -8.86 -0.98 -6.31
C LEU A 179 -8.88 -2.02 -7.44
N VAL A 180 -10.05 -2.29 -8.01
CA VAL A 180 -10.27 -3.25 -9.10
C VAL A 180 -10.57 -2.59 -10.45
N ASP A 181 -10.54 -1.25 -10.49
CA ASP A 181 -10.88 -0.41 -11.65
C ASP A 181 -12.32 -0.62 -12.18
N ALA A 182 -13.26 -0.89 -11.27
CA ALA A 182 -14.69 -0.92 -11.59
C ALA A 182 -15.27 0.51 -11.65
N PRO A 183 -16.17 0.81 -12.61
CA PRO A 183 -16.75 2.14 -12.76
C PRO A 183 -17.76 2.48 -11.65
N SER A 184 -18.38 1.47 -11.05
CA SER A 184 -19.37 1.61 -9.97
C SER A 184 -19.59 0.31 -9.20
N ASP A 185 -20.28 0.40 -8.06
CA ASP A 185 -20.59 -0.72 -7.17
C ASP A 185 -21.73 -1.62 -7.69
N ASP A 186 -22.62 -1.09 -8.54
CA ASP A 186 -23.65 -1.85 -9.26
C ASP A 186 -23.13 -2.54 -10.54
N LEU A 187 -22.01 -2.06 -11.10
CA LEU A 187 -21.28 -2.67 -12.21
C LEU A 187 -19.92 -3.22 -11.75
N PHE A 188 -19.90 -3.80 -10.55
CA PHE A 188 -18.67 -4.26 -9.93
C PHE A 188 -18.09 -5.49 -10.63
N ALA A 189 -16.91 -5.33 -11.22
CA ALA A 189 -16.12 -6.42 -11.80
C ALA A 189 -14.63 -6.14 -11.63
N VAL A 190 -13.82 -7.19 -11.56
CA VAL A 190 -12.37 -7.04 -11.52
C VAL A 190 -11.85 -6.83 -12.94
N HIS A 191 -11.10 -5.75 -13.15
CA HIS A 191 -10.45 -5.46 -14.42
C HIS A 191 -8.93 -5.67 -14.35
N ASP A 192 -8.32 -6.05 -15.48
CA ASP A 192 -6.86 -6.23 -15.59
C ASP A 192 -6.07 -4.93 -15.41
N SER A 193 -6.71 -3.79 -15.69
CA SER A 193 -6.18 -2.45 -15.43
C SER A 193 -6.13 -2.10 -13.94
N GLY A 194 -6.89 -2.81 -13.10
CA GLY A 194 -6.97 -2.66 -11.65
C GLY A 194 -5.62 -2.73 -10.95
N VAL A 195 -5.42 -1.85 -9.97
CA VAL A 195 -4.17 -1.79 -9.22
C VAL A 195 -3.92 -3.07 -8.42
N LEU A 196 -4.97 -3.69 -7.87
CA LEU A 196 -4.84 -4.98 -7.19
C LEU A 196 -4.47 -6.11 -8.14
N THR A 197 -5.02 -6.14 -9.36
CA THR A 197 -4.66 -7.15 -10.37
C THR A 197 -3.20 -7.05 -10.75
N LYS A 198 -2.73 -5.83 -11.07
CA LYS A 198 -1.32 -5.56 -11.38
C LYS A 198 -0.40 -5.91 -10.22
N LEU A 199 -0.78 -5.53 -9.00
CA LEU A 199 0.01 -5.82 -7.82
C LEU A 199 0.07 -7.32 -7.53
N LEU A 200 -1.06 -8.03 -7.65
CA LEU A 200 -1.13 -9.48 -7.46
C LEU A 200 -0.24 -10.23 -8.46
N ASN A 201 -0.24 -9.82 -9.73
CA ASN A 201 0.65 -10.38 -10.75
C ASN A 201 2.12 -10.20 -10.38
N GLY A 202 2.49 -9.01 -9.89
CA GLY A 202 3.83 -8.74 -9.37
C GLY A 202 4.17 -9.61 -8.15
N GLN A 203 3.26 -9.74 -7.18
CA GLN A 203 3.47 -10.57 -5.99
C GLN A 203 3.65 -12.05 -6.32
N ARG A 204 3.00 -12.56 -7.37
CA ARG A 204 3.09 -13.96 -7.85
C ARG A 204 4.39 -14.29 -8.60
N ILE A 205 5.27 -13.32 -8.79
CA ILE A 205 6.65 -13.60 -9.21
C ILE A 205 7.36 -14.47 -8.15
N ASP A 206 6.96 -14.35 -6.88
CA ASP A 206 7.31 -15.35 -5.86
C ASP A 206 6.54 -16.64 -6.07
N THR A 207 7.28 -17.72 -6.34
CA THR A 207 6.75 -19.08 -6.54
C THR A 207 7.13 -20.03 -5.41
N ILE A 208 8.00 -19.60 -4.50
CA ILE A 208 8.64 -20.48 -3.51
C ILE A 208 8.18 -20.20 -2.08
N GLY A 209 7.72 -18.98 -1.80
CA GLY A 209 7.31 -18.57 -0.47
C GLY A 209 8.48 -18.40 0.52
N ILE A 210 8.14 -17.86 1.70
CA ILE A 210 9.12 -17.49 2.74
C ILE A 210 9.96 -18.66 3.24
N VAL A 211 9.38 -19.86 3.39
CA VAL A 211 10.08 -21.02 3.95
C VAL A 211 11.17 -21.52 3.01
N ARG A 212 10.81 -21.75 1.73
CA ARG A 212 11.78 -22.22 0.75
C ARG A 212 12.80 -21.14 0.40
N ALA A 213 12.39 -19.86 0.36
CA ALA A 213 13.32 -18.74 0.18
C ALA A 213 14.38 -18.70 1.28
N TYR A 214 13.98 -18.90 2.53
CA TYR A 214 14.91 -18.97 3.67
C TYR A 214 15.90 -20.12 3.49
N GLN A 215 15.40 -21.33 3.22
CA GLN A 215 16.24 -22.52 3.03
C GLN A 215 17.28 -22.31 1.93
N ILE A 216 16.84 -21.86 0.74
CA ILE A 216 17.73 -21.60 -0.40
C ILE A 216 18.76 -20.53 -0.03
N TYR A 217 18.33 -19.39 0.52
CA TYR A 217 19.25 -18.31 0.88
C TYR A 217 20.34 -18.78 1.85
N THR A 218 19.98 -19.56 2.87
CA THR A 218 20.95 -20.08 3.85
C THR A 218 21.92 -21.11 3.29
N SER A 219 21.57 -21.79 2.18
CA SER A 219 22.45 -22.73 1.49
C SER A 219 23.31 -22.09 0.40
N LEU A 220 23.05 -20.84 0.01
CA LEU A 220 23.87 -20.14 -1.00
C LEU A 220 25.29 -19.85 -0.47
N PRO A 221 26.30 -19.78 -1.35
CA PRO A 221 27.65 -19.36 -0.96
C PRO A 221 27.66 -17.99 -0.28
N GLU A 222 28.53 -17.80 0.73
CA GLU A 222 28.62 -16.54 1.48
C GLU A 222 28.84 -15.31 0.59
N THR A 223 29.60 -15.45 -0.48
CA THR A 223 29.83 -14.38 -1.46
C THR A 223 28.52 -13.93 -2.12
N THR A 224 27.66 -14.88 -2.49
CA THR A 224 26.35 -14.61 -3.07
C THR A 224 25.41 -14.00 -2.03
N GLN A 225 25.42 -14.49 -0.80
CA GLN A 225 24.64 -13.90 0.29
C GLN A 225 25.02 -12.43 0.52
N LYS A 226 26.33 -12.12 0.55
CA LYS A 226 26.84 -10.74 0.68
C LYS A 226 26.40 -9.84 -0.48
N GLU A 227 26.42 -10.34 -1.71
CA GLU A 227 25.91 -9.58 -2.86
C GLU A 227 24.41 -9.27 -2.74
N LEU A 228 23.59 -10.23 -2.30
CA LEU A 228 22.15 -10.05 -2.16
C LEU A 228 21.75 -9.05 -1.06
N LEU A 229 22.68 -8.71 -0.15
CA LEU A 229 22.46 -7.65 0.84
C LEU A 229 22.52 -6.24 0.23
N ASP A 230 23.13 -6.07 -0.95
CA ASP A 230 23.18 -4.79 -1.67
C ASP A 230 21.81 -4.45 -2.26
N LYS A 231 21.10 -3.50 -1.64
CA LYS A 231 19.79 -3.02 -2.14
C LYS A 231 19.89 -2.30 -3.50
N CYS A 232 21.08 -1.83 -3.88
CA CYS A 232 21.33 -1.19 -5.16
C CYS A 232 21.59 -2.20 -6.29
N LEU A 233 21.58 -3.51 -5.98
CA LEU A 233 21.82 -4.56 -6.96
C LEU A 233 20.77 -4.55 -8.09
N LEU A 234 19.48 -4.41 -7.75
CA LEU A 234 18.38 -4.45 -8.71
C LEU A 234 18.44 -3.30 -9.73
N PRO A 235 18.64 -2.03 -9.33
CA PRO A 235 18.91 -0.94 -10.29
C PRO A 235 20.15 -1.15 -11.18
N ARG A 236 21.19 -1.84 -10.67
CA ARG A 236 22.47 -2.03 -11.41
C ARG A 236 22.45 -3.21 -12.37
N LYS A 237 21.91 -4.35 -11.94
CA LYS A 237 21.89 -5.61 -12.72
C LYS A 237 20.57 -5.82 -13.49
N GLY A 238 19.55 -5.01 -13.22
CA GLY A 238 18.24 -5.12 -13.85
C GLY A 238 17.45 -6.34 -13.38
N ILE A 239 16.54 -6.81 -14.25
CA ILE A 239 15.52 -7.84 -13.94
C ILE A 239 15.72 -9.15 -14.72
N THR A 240 16.93 -9.43 -15.19
CA THR A 240 17.25 -10.62 -15.99
C THR A 240 17.00 -11.94 -15.24
N PHE A 241 16.99 -11.91 -13.91
CA PHE A 241 16.71 -13.06 -13.05
C PHE A 241 15.24 -13.53 -13.11
N LEU A 242 14.31 -12.72 -13.63
CA LEU A 242 12.88 -13.07 -13.67
C LEU A 242 12.59 -14.35 -14.48
N HIS A 243 13.40 -14.62 -15.50
CA HIS A 243 13.25 -15.77 -16.39
C HIS A 243 14.18 -16.94 -16.01
N GLN A 244 14.94 -16.82 -14.93
CA GLN A 244 15.88 -17.83 -14.48
C GLN A 244 15.29 -18.67 -13.35
N ASN A 245 15.72 -19.94 -13.27
CA ASN A 245 15.31 -20.90 -12.24
C ASN A 245 16.48 -21.35 -11.36
N THR A 246 17.54 -20.54 -11.28
CA THR A 246 18.64 -20.80 -10.34
C THR A 246 18.20 -20.47 -8.92
N ASP A 247 18.81 -21.12 -7.92
CA ASP A 247 18.55 -20.83 -6.50
C ASP A 247 18.68 -19.34 -6.17
N ARG A 248 19.70 -18.67 -6.71
CA ARG A 248 19.86 -17.22 -6.58
C ARG A 248 18.67 -16.46 -7.16
N ALA A 249 18.28 -16.78 -8.40
CA ALA A 249 17.18 -16.09 -9.09
C ALA A 249 15.84 -16.28 -8.35
N LEU A 250 15.60 -17.46 -7.77
CA LEU A 250 14.41 -17.73 -6.97
C LEU A 250 14.35 -16.85 -5.71
N VAL A 251 15.49 -16.64 -5.03
CA VAL A 251 15.58 -15.70 -3.90
C VAL A 251 15.41 -14.25 -4.36
N GLU A 252 16.02 -13.84 -5.48
CA GLU A 252 15.85 -12.49 -6.04
C GLU A 252 14.38 -12.21 -6.40
N ARG A 253 13.68 -13.18 -6.99
CA ARG A 253 12.23 -13.13 -7.26
C ARG A 253 11.41 -12.99 -5.99
N TYR A 254 11.74 -13.76 -4.95
CA TYR A 254 11.09 -13.63 -3.64
C TYR A 254 11.28 -12.22 -3.05
N LEU A 255 12.50 -11.67 -3.10
CA LEU A 255 12.80 -10.34 -2.55
C LEU A 255 12.08 -9.22 -3.32
N LEU A 256 12.05 -9.30 -4.66
CA LEU A 256 11.28 -8.37 -5.50
C LEU A 256 9.78 -8.45 -5.17
N ALA A 257 9.23 -9.65 -5.05
CA ALA A 257 7.85 -9.84 -4.64
C ALA A 257 7.59 -9.33 -3.22
N ALA A 258 8.54 -9.49 -2.30
CA ALA A 258 8.43 -8.98 -0.94
C ALA A 258 8.34 -7.45 -0.88
N THR A 259 8.96 -6.72 -1.82
CA THR A 259 8.74 -5.27 -1.99
C THR A 259 7.29 -4.98 -2.34
N MET A 260 6.70 -5.70 -3.30
CA MET A 260 5.30 -5.53 -3.69
C MET A 260 4.30 -5.99 -2.61
N LYS A 261 4.68 -6.94 -1.76
CA LYS A 261 3.88 -7.37 -0.60
C LYS A 261 3.90 -6.36 0.55
N ASP A 262 4.83 -5.40 0.58
CA ASP A 262 4.95 -4.44 1.68
C ASP A 262 4.86 -2.97 1.25
N CYS A 263 4.56 -2.73 -0.02
CA CYS A 263 4.26 -1.40 -0.55
C CYS A 263 2.91 -0.86 -0.02
N SER A 264 2.70 0.45 -0.17
CA SER A 264 1.45 1.13 0.15
C SER A 264 0.75 1.60 -1.11
N LEU A 265 -0.58 1.51 -1.12
CA LEU A 265 -1.46 2.15 -2.09
C LEU A 265 -2.01 3.44 -1.48
N MET A 266 -1.73 4.58 -2.11
CA MET A 266 -2.25 5.90 -1.75
C MET A 266 -3.41 6.22 -2.70
N ILE A 267 -4.63 6.22 -2.17
CA ILE A 267 -5.86 6.44 -2.94
C ILE A 267 -6.48 7.76 -2.50
N SER A 268 -6.27 8.81 -3.30
CA SER A 268 -6.83 10.15 -3.05
C SER A 268 -8.15 10.30 -3.78
N MET A 269 -9.17 10.80 -3.10
CA MET A 269 -10.53 10.99 -3.61
C MET A 269 -11.06 12.39 -3.29
N ARG A 270 -11.88 12.94 -4.18
CA ARG A 270 -12.67 14.16 -3.97
C ARG A 270 -14.06 13.98 -4.56
N LEU A 271 -15.06 14.61 -3.93
CA LEU A 271 -16.43 14.59 -4.44
C LEU A 271 -16.54 15.36 -5.75
N VAL A 272 -17.30 14.83 -6.69
CA VAL A 272 -17.59 15.46 -7.99
C VAL A 272 -18.94 16.15 -7.92
N ASP A 273 -19.00 17.38 -8.39
CA ASP A 273 -20.27 18.11 -8.53
C ASP A 273 -21.12 17.47 -9.65
N PRO A 274 -22.33 16.94 -9.33
CA PRO A 274 -23.21 16.32 -10.32
C PRO A 274 -23.57 17.23 -11.50
N VAL A 275 -23.70 18.54 -11.26
CA VAL A 275 -24.10 19.54 -12.26
C VAL A 275 -22.93 19.85 -13.20
N ALA A 276 -21.72 19.95 -12.65
CA ALA A 276 -20.49 20.11 -13.44
C ALA A 276 -20.19 18.89 -14.32
N PHE A 277 -20.61 17.69 -13.88
CA PHE A 277 -20.44 16.46 -14.65
C PHE A 277 -21.43 16.35 -15.82
N ALA A 278 -22.69 16.77 -15.63
CA ALA A 278 -23.75 16.65 -16.64
C ALA A 278 -23.64 17.65 -17.81
N THR A 279 -22.92 18.76 -17.64
CA THR A 279 -22.92 19.90 -18.57
C THR A 279 -21.84 19.86 -19.66
N GLN A 280 -21.00 18.81 -19.70
CA GLN A 280 -19.95 18.66 -20.72
C GLN A 280 -20.05 17.30 -21.40
N ASN A 281 -19.85 17.24 -22.73
CA ASN A 281 -19.82 16.00 -23.51
C ASN A 281 -18.66 15.10 -23.06
N VAL A 282 -18.88 14.25 -22.06
CA VAL A 282 -17.86 13.36 -21.50
C VAL A 282 -17.71 12.11 -22.37
N GLN A 283 -17.02 12.26 -23.50
CA GLN A 283 -16.40 11.16 -24.25
C GLN A 283 -14.87 11.24 -24.17
N SER A 284 -14.32 11.64 -23.02
CA SER A 284 -12.87 11.53 -22.78
C SER A 284 -12.59 10.23 -22.02
N SER A 285 -12.30 9.17 -22.78
CA SER A 285 -11.55 7.99 -22.34
C SER A 285 -10.35 8.43 -21.49
N GLY A 286 -10.41 8.27 -20.17
CA GLY A 286 -9.31 8.62 -19.25
C GLY A 286 -9.69 9.35 -17.96
N GLN A 287 -10.99 9.62 -17.71
CA GLN A 287 -11.39 10.24 -16.44
C GLN A 287 -11.45 9.21 -15.31
N GLN A 288 -10.61 9.40 -14.28
CA GLN A 288 -10.60 8.60 -13.05
C GLN A 288 -11.76 9.03 -12.14
N ILE A 289 -12.97 8.60 -12.47
CA ILE A 289 -14.20 8.84 -11.70
C ILE A 289 -14.85 7.51 -11.37
N VAL A 290 -15.26 7.32 -10.12
CA VAL A 290 -16.03 6.18 -9.65
C VAL A 290 -17.38 6.65 -9.12
N ARG A 291 -18.44 5.88 -9.37
CA ARG A 291 -19.81 6.19 -8.93
C ARG A 291 -20.27 5.16 -7.92
N ILE A 292 -20.90 5.61 -6.84
CA ILE A 292 -21.44 4.75 -5.79
C ILE A 292 -22.91 5.06 -5.60
N VAL A 293 -23.74 4.04 -5.50
CA VAL A 293 -25.18 4.20 -5.26
C VAL A 293 -25.40 5.04 -3.99
N GLY A 294 -26.28 6.04 -4.10
CA GLY A 294 -26.63 6.95 -3.01
C GLY A 294 -27.33 6.24 -1.85
N ALA A 295 -27.25 6.81 -0.64
CA ALA A 295 -27.83 6.22 0.57
C ALA A 295 -29.35 5.99 0.49
N SER A 296 -30.08 6.81 -0.27
CA SER A 296 -31.53 6.66 -0.51
C SER A 296 -31.87 5.68 -1.64
N GLY A 297 -30.88 5.07 -2.29
CA GLY A 297 -31.07 4.23 -3.48
C GLY A 297 -31.46 5.00 -4.76
N THR A 298 -31.62 6.33 -4.66
CA THR A 298 -31.98 7.21 -5.77
C THR A 298 -30.80 8.13 -6.09
N GLY A 299 -30.05 7.82 -7.15
CA GLY A 299 -28.90 8.61 -7.61
C GLY A 299 -27.53 8.06 -7.20
N TYR A 300 -26.48 8.78 -7.57
CA TYR A 300 -25.09 8.37 -7.36
C TYR A 300 -24.28 9.47 -6.68
N THR A 301 -23.41 9.06 -5.75
CA THR A 301 -22.28 9.86 -5.30
C THR A 301 -21.09 9.55 -6.19
N SER A 302 -20.40 10.57 -6.69
CA SER A 302 -19.26 10.39 -7.59
C SER A 302 -17.99 10.92 -6.96
N PHE A 303 -16.90 10.15 -7.07
CA PHE A 303 -15.57 10.58 -6.64
C PHE A 303 -14.62 10.63 -7.82
N ALA A 304 -13.93 11.75 -8.00
CA ALA A 304 -12.71 11.76 -8.77
C ALA A 304 -11.61 11.17 -7.89
N TYR A 305 -10.76 10.33 -8.47
CA TYR A 305 -9.72 9.66 -7.71
C TYR A 305 -8.35 9.72 -8.39
N SER A 306 -7.31 9.40 -7.63
CA SER A 306 -6.00 9.04 -8.14
C SER A 306 -5.38 7.96 -7.27
N VAL A 307 -4.70 6.99 -7.89
CA VAL A 307 -4.01 5.90 -7.20
C VAL A 307 -2.52 6.02 -7.42
N LYS A 308 -1.73 5.95 -6.35
CA LYS A 308 -0.26 5.93 -6.39
C LYS A 308 0.26 4.75 -5.55
N ILE A 309 1.35 4.15 -5.98
CA ILE A 309 2.05 3.11 -5.21
C ILE A 309 3.30 3.75 -4.60
N VAL A 310 3.48 3.60 -3.30
CA VAL A 310 4.64 4.12 -2.54
C VAL A 310 5.29 2.99 -1.74
N ASP A 311 6.40 3.26 -1.05
CA ASP A 311 7.18 2.27 -0.29
C ASP A 311 7.75 1.12 -1.15
N LEU A 312 8.23 1.43 -2.36
CA LEU A 312 8.81 0.45 -3.31
C LEU A 312 10.31 0.20 -3.12
N ASP A 313 10.84 0.39 -1.91
CA ASP A 313 12.24 0.10 -1.61
C ASP A 313 12.52 -1.42 -1.72
N PRO A 314 13.60 -1.83 -2.41
CA PRO A 314 14.00 -3.24 -2.48
C PRO A 314 14.18 -3.86 -1.08
N LYS A 315 13.49 -4.98 -0.84
CA LYS A 315 13.72 -5.81 0.35
C LYS A 315 15.03 -6.57 0.21
N SER A 316 15.69 -6.79 1.34
CA SER A 316 16.95 -7.54 1.40
C SER A 316 16.79 -8.84 2.19
N PRO A 317 17.78 -9.75 2.13
CA PRO A 317 17.75 -10.98 2.92
C PRO A 317 17.59 -10.77 4.44
N LYS A 318 17.98 -9.60 4.98
CA LYS A 318 17.69 -9.26 6.39
C LYS A 318 16.18 -9.28 6.68
N ASN A 319 15.37 -8.81 5.74
CA ASN A 319 13.91 -8.85 5.87
C ASN A 319 13.40 -10.30 5.83
N LEU A 320 13.96 -11.14 4.96
CA LEU A 320 13.64 -12.56 4.86
C LEU A 320 13.93 -13.31 6.17
N LEU A 321 15.15 -13.19 6.70
CA LEU A 321 15.57 -13.88 7.94
C LEU A 321 14.66 -13.50 9.12
N ASN A 322 14.41 -12.20 9.31
CA ASN A 322 13.55 -11.71 10.40
C ASN A 322 12.09 -12.17 10.21
N ALA A 323 11.56 -12.09 9.00
CA ALA A 323 10.18 -12.49 8.72
C ALA A 323 10.00 -14.02 8.85
N TYR A 324 11.00 -14.81 8.49
CA TYR A 324 10.95 -16.27 8.59
C TYR A 324 10.85 -16.73 10.03
N SER A 325 11.68 -16.20 10.94
CA SER A 325 11.62 -16.55 12.37
C SER A 325 10.21 -16.33 12.91
N ARG A 326 9.67 -15.13 12.71
CA ARG A 326 8.33 -14.75 13.16
C ARG A 326 7.23 -15.56 12.52
N PHE A 327 7.37 -15.89 11.24
CA PHE A 327 6.42 -16.74 10.54
C PHE A 327 6.37 -18.13 11.20
N MET A 328 7.52 -18.73 11.50
CA MET A 328 7.59 -20.02 12.18
C MET A 328 7.06 -19.97 13.61
N ASP A 329 7.29 -18.88 14.34
CA ASP A 329 6.73 -18.69 15.69
C ASP A 329 5.20 -18.56 15.64
N GLY A 330 4.66 -17.85 14.65
CA GLY A 330 3.22 -17.81 14.39
C GLY A 330 2.62 -19.16 14.00
N VAL A 331 3.33 -19.98 13.20
CA VAL A 331 2.90 -21.35 12.88
C VAL A 331 2.81 -22.20 14.14
N LYS A 332 3.87 -22.21 14.97
CA LYS A 332 3.87 -22.94 16.25
C LYS A 332 2.73 -22.51 17.17
N LEU A 333 2.47 -21.20 17.26
CA LEU A 333 1.38 -20.65 18.06
C LEU A 333 0.01 -21.18 17.60
N ILE A 334 -0.23 -21.21 16.28
CA ILE A 334 -1.48 -21.73 15.70
C ILE A 334 -1.65 -23.22 15.97
N GLU A 335 -0.58 -24.00 15.89
CA GLU A 335 -0.60 -25.44 16.17
C GLU A 335 -0.86 -25.75 17.65
N GLN A 336 -0.36 -24.91 18.55
CA GLN A 336 -0.54 -25.06 20.01
C GLN A 336 -1.91 -24.57 20.49
N ILE A 337 -2.45 -23.53 19.85
CA ILE A 337 -3.72 -22.90 20.23
C ILE A 337 -4.64 -22.86 19.00
N PRO A 338 -5.39 -23.95 18.76
CA PRO A 338 -6.34 -23.97 17.65
C PRO A 338 -7.46 -22.95 17.88
N ASN A 339 -8.06 -22.48 16.78
CA ASN A 339 -9.20 -21.55 16.78
C ASN A 339 -8.92 -20.13 17.35
N LEU A 340 -7.66 -19.67 17.35
CA LEU A 340 -7.32 -18.27 17.67
C LEU A 340 -8.05 -17.24 16.80
N ARG A 341 -8.42 -17.62 15.58
CA ARG A 341 -9.16 -16.78 14.63
C ARG A 341 -9.95 -17.66 13.68
N ARG A 342 -10.93 -17.09 12.97
CA ARG A 342 -11.50 -17.76 11.80
C ARG A 342 -10.40 -18.09 10.77
N PRO A 343 -10.38 -19.32 10.21
CA PRO A 343 -9.53 -19.66 9.08
C PRO A 343 -9.65 -18.70 7.90
N CYS A 344 -8.56 -18.50 7.15
CA CYS A 344 -8.57 -17.70 5.92
C CYS A 344 -9.18 -18.45 4.74
N VAL A 345 -9.08 -19.79 4.77
CA VAL A 345 -9.68 -20.71 3.82
C VAL A 345 -10.61 -21.66 4.58
N PRO A 346 -11.73 -22.10 3.97
CA PRO A 346 -12.67 -23.02 4.59
C PRO A 346 -12.05 -24.33 5.05
#